data_AF-X1BMD4-F1
#
_entry.id   AF-X1BMD4-F1
#
_cell.length_a   1.000
_cell.length_b   1.000
_cell.length_c   1.000
_cell.angle_alpha   90.00
_cell.angle_beta   90.00
_cell.angle_gamma   90.00
#
_symmetry.space_group_name_H-M   'P 1'
#
loop_
_entity.id
_entity.type
_entity.pdbx_description
1 polymer ?
#
loop_
_entity_poly.entity_id
_entity_poly.type
_entity_poly.pdbx_seq_one_letter_code
_entity_poly.pdbx_strand_id
1 'polypeptide(L)'
;NPELKWRQNEGFLHQNVVLQEKLLKSALKLLKPSGILVYSTCSLYPEEGELQILKILNHFEPIELPKWFSPSYKIGHQHIPGTGRLFPATHQTKGFFIAKFKKK
;
A
#
# COMPACT_ATOMS: atom_id res chain seq x y z
N ASN A 1 -12.06 11.77 -12.23
CA ASN A 1 -12.80 12.41 -11.14
C ASN A 1 -12.05 13.60 -10.56
N PRO A 2 -12.12 14.76 -11.20
CA PRO A 2 -11.64 16.02 -10.64
C PRO A 2 -12.31 16.37 -9.30
N GLU A 3 -13.53 15.90 -9.07
CA GLU A 3 -14.34 16.17 -7.88
C GLU A 3 -13.82 15.49 -6.61
N LEU A 4 -12.97 14.47 -6.72
CA LEU A 4 -12.34 13.83 -5.56
C LEU A 4 -11.50 14.82 -4.75
N LYS A 5 -10.93 15.85 -5.40
CA LYS A 5 -10.17 16.91 -4.73
C LYS A 5 -10.98 17.66 -3.67
N TRP A 6 -12.30 17.77 -3.87
CA TRP A 6 -13.21 18.49 -2.97
C TRP A 6 -13.84 17.59 -1.90
N ARG A 7 -13.75 16.27 -2.08
CA ARG A 7 -14.27 15.27 -1.12
C ARG A 7 -13.20 14.77 -0.15
N GLN A 8 -11.92 14.92 -0.53
CA GLN A 8 -10.81 14.51 0.32
C GLN A 8 -10.61 15.53 1.44
N ASN A 9 -10.78 15.06 2.67
CA ASN A 9 -10.45 15.75 3.91
C ASN A 9 -9.87 14.73 4.90
N GLU A 10 -9.34 15.21 6.02
CA GLU A 10 -8.72 14.35 7.03
C GLU A 10 -9.68 13.28 7.58
N GLY A 11 -10.96 13.61 7.74
CA GLY A 11 -11.98 12.65 8.19
C GLY A 11 -12.19 11.50 7.21
N PHE A 12 -12.25 11.79 5.91
CA PHE A 12 -12.37 10.78 4.86
C PHE A 12 -11.12 9.91 4.78
N LEU A 13 -9.93 10.50 4.86
CA LEU A 13 -8.67 9.77 4.93
C LEU A 13 -8.65 8.81 6.12
N HIS A 14 -8.99 9.30 7.31
CA HIS A 14 -9.03 8.50 8.52
C HIS A 14 -10.00 7.31 8.41
N GLN A 15 -11.20 7.53 7.88
CA GLN A 15 -12.18 6.46 7.66
C GLN A 15 -11.63 5.36 6.73
N ASN A 16 -10.99 5.75 5.63
CA ASN A 16 -10.38 4.81 4.70
C ASN A 16 -9.24 4.02 5.34
N VAL A 17 -8.35 4.70 6.07
CA VAL A 17 -7.22 4.10 6.78
C VAL A 17 -7.70 3.03 7.77
N VAL A 18 -8.76 3.31 8.53
CA VAL A 18 -9.35 2.37 9.48
C VAL A 18 -9.99 1.18 8.77
N LEU A 19 -10.71 1.41 7.67
CA LEU A 19 -11.33 0.34 6.89
C LEU A 19 -10.28 -0.57 6.26
N GLN A 20 -9.26 0.02 5.61
CA GLN A 20 -8.16 -0.70 4.97
C GLN A 20 -7.40 -1.56 5.98
N GLU A 21 -7.15 -1.04 7.19
CA GLU A 21 -6.52 -1.81 8.26
C GLU A 21 -7.35 -3.05 8.66
N LYS A 22 -8.67 -2.89 8.79
CA LYS A 22 -9.58 -4.01 9.09
C LYS A 22 -9.55 -5.07 7.98
N LEU A 23 -9.58 -4.63 6.73
CA LEU A 23 -9.52 -5.53 5.56
C LEU A 23 -8.19 -6.28 5.50
N LEU A 24 -7.07 -5.60 5.72
CA LEU A 24 -5.74 -6.20 5.75
C LEU A 24 -5.60 -7.24 6.86
N LYS A 25 -6.08 -6.95 8.08
CA LYS A 25 -6.09 -7.91 9.19
C LYS A 25 -6.93 -9.15 8.87
N SER A 26 -8.07 -8.98 8.21
CA SER A 26 -8.90 -10.10 7.75
C SER A 26 -8.20 -10.92 6.67
N ALA A 27 -7.58 -10.27 5.68
CA ALA A 27 -6.80 -10.95 4.64
C ALA A 27 -5.65 -11.77 5.24
N LEU A 28 -4.94 -11.24 6.23
CA LEU A 28 -3.87 -11.95 6.94
C LEU A 28 -4.38 -13.24 7.61
N LYS A 29 -5.58 -13.24 8.19
CA LYS A 29 -6.18 -14.43 8.82
C LYS A 29 -6.57 -15.50 7.81
N LEU A 30 -7.08 -15.09 6.65
CA LEU A 30 -7.56 -16.01 5.60
C LEU A 30 -6.42 -16.59 4.75
N LEU A 31 -5.28 -15.90 4.68
CA LEU A 31 -4.16 -16.32 3.86
C LEU A 31 -3.47 -17.55 4.48
N LYS A 32 -3.34 -18.62 3.69
CA LYS A 32 -2.60 -19.83 4.09
C LYS A 32 -1.09 -19.52 4.27
N PRO A 33 -0.35 -20.32 5.06
CA PRO A 33 1.11 -20.24 5.11
C PRO A 33 1.72 -20.30 3.70
N SER A 34 2.79 -19.55 3.46
CA SER A 34 3.37 -19.35 2.12
C SER A 34 2.45 -18.75 1.05
N GLY A 35 1.23 -18.31 1.42
CA GLY A 35 0.32 -17.60 0.52
C GLY A 35 0.83 -16.21 0.16
N ILE A 36 0.38 -15.69 -0.98
CA ILE A 36 0.78 -14.37 -1.49
C ILE A 36 -0.28 -13.33 -1.14
N LEU A 37 0.13 -12.26 -0.46
CA LEU A 37 -0.66 -11.05 -0.26
C LEU A 37 -0.25 -10.02 -1.32
N VAL A 38 -1.24 -9.47 -2.02
CA VAL A 38 -1.08 -8.23 -2.79
C VAL A 38 -2.03 -7.20 -2.20
N TYR A 39 -1.47 -6.06 -1.82
CA TYR A 39 -2.23 -4.91 -1.36
C TYR A 39 -1.96 -3.73 -2.31
N SER A 40 -3.01 -2.99 -2.67
CA SER A 40 -2.87 -1.85 -3.55
C SER A 40 -3.94 -0.81 -3.30
N THR A 41 -3.58 0.47 -3.44
CA THR A 41 -4.51 1.59 -3.36
C THR A 41 -4.26 2.57 -4.50
N CYS A 42 -5.31 3.28 -4.93
CA CYS A 42 -5.19 4.41 -5.86
C CYS A 42 -5.01 5.73 -5.10
N SER A 43 -4.11 5.73 -4.11
CA SER A 43 -3.86 6.86 -3.21
C SER A 43 -2.39 7.26 -3.18
N LEU A 44 -2.15 8.56 -3.01
CA LEU A 44 -0.82 9.12 -2.78
C LEU A 44 -0.55 9.35 -1.28
N TYR A 45 -1.50 9.09 -0.40
CA TYR A 45 -1.29 9.23 1.05
C TYR A 45 -0.51 8.02 1.60
N PRO A 46 0.60 8.23 2.33
CA PRO A 46 1.34 7.14 2.95
C PRO A 46 0.51 6.38 4.01
N GLU A 47 -0.47 7.04 4.63
CA GLU A 47 -1.41 6.46 5.60
C GLU A 47 -2.25 5.32 5.02
N GLU A 48 -2.55 5.38 3.72
CA GLU A 48 -3.27 4.34 2.97
C GLU A 48 -2.32 3.33 2.30
N GLY A 49 -1.01 3.57 2.35
CA GLY A 49 0.01 2.77 1.69
C GLY A 49 1.03 2.17 2.66
N GLU A 50 2.22 2.77 2.72
CA GLU A 50 3.37 2.28 3.49
C GLU A 50 3.05 2.10 4.98
N LEU A 51 2.29 3.02 5.59
CA LEU A 51 1.95 2.95 7.00
C LEU A 51 0.98 1.80 7.31
N GLN A 52 0.17 1.35 6.35
CA GLN A 52 -0.63 0.14 6.51
C GLN A 52 0.26 -1.11 6.53
N ILE A 53 1.24 -1.16 5.62
CA ILE A 53 2.15 -2.31 5.50
C ILE A 53 3.04 -2.46 6.72
N LEU A 54 3.53 -1.37 7.32
CA LEU A 54 4.33 -1.43 8.54
C LEU A 54 3.62 -2.13 9.69
N LYS A 55 2.29 -2.01 9.78
CA LYS A 55 1.48 -2.65 10.83
C LYS A 55 1.47 -4.18 10.74
N ILE A 56 1.77 -4.75 9.57
CA ILE A 56 1.66 -6.19 9.31
C ILE A 56 2.96 -6.85 8.86
N LEU A 57 4.04 -6.07 8.65
CA LEU A 57 5.29 -6.52 8.02
C LEU A 57 5.93 -7.74 8.71
N ASN A 58 5.80 -7.86 10.03
CA ASN A 58 6.39 -8.95 10.81
C ASN A 58 5.91 -10.36 10.37
N HIS A 59 4.72 -10.44 9.77
CA HIS A 59 4.12 -11.70 9.30
C HIS A 59 4.55 -12.12 7.88
N PHE A 60 5.37 -11.31 7.22
CA PHE A 60 5.58 -11.40 5.78
C PHE A 60 7.05 -11.36 5.39
N GLU A 61 7.34 -11.97 4.25
CA GLU A 61 8.59 -11.82 3.51
C GLU A 61 8.31 -11.00 2.24
N PRO A 62 9.13 -9.99 1.93
CA PRO A 62 8.93 -9.15 0.76
C PRO A 62 9.16 -9.94 -0.54
N ILE A 63 8.33 -9.67 -1.54
CA ILE A 63 8.55 -10.15 -2.90
C ILE A 63 8.92 -8.96 -3.75
N GLU A 64 10.06 -9.05 -4.44
CA GLU A 64 10.53 -7.99 -5.31
C GLU A 64 9.48 -7.65 -6.38
N LEU A 65 9.21 -6.35 -6.53
CA LEU A 65 8.38 -5.83 -7.60
C LEU A 65 9.22 -5.62 -8.86
N PRO A 66 8.61 -5.65 -10.05
CA PRO A 66 9.31 -5.29 -11.28
C PRO A 66 10.04 -3.95 -11.18
N LYS A 67 11.23 -3.85 -11.77
CA LYS A 67 12.09 -2.67 -11.69
C LYS A 67 11.52 -1.39 -12.32
N TRP A 68 10.41 -1.50 -13.06
CA TRP A 68 9.70 -0.36 -13.63
C TRP A 68 8.75 0.34 -12.65
N PHE A 69 8.51 -0.23 -11.46
CA PHE A 69 7.86 0.52 -10.38
C PHE A 69 8.83 1.56 -9.81
N SER A 70 8.32 2.75 -9.51
CA SER A 70 9.08 3.68 -8.68
C SER A 70 9.20 3.14 -7.25
N PRO A 71 10.29 3.45 -6.53
CA PRO A 71 10.37 3.15 -5.10
C PRO A 71 9.17 3.71 -4.34
N SER A 72 8.73 2.99 -3.31
CA SER A 72 7.74 3.52 -2.36
C SER A 72 8.27 4.79 -1.68
N TYR A 73 7.43 5.49 -0.94
CA TYR A 73 7.94 6.53 -0.06
C TYR A 73 8.84 5.93 1.03
N LYS A 74 9.78 6.74 1.51
CA LYS A 74 10.57 6.39 2.69
C LYS A 74 9.71 6.60 3.93
N ILE A 75 9.65 5.62 4.82
CA ILE A 75 9.15 5.83 6.17
C ILE A 75 10.36 5.92 7.10
N GLY A 76 10.50 7.06 7.77
CA GLY A 76 11.78 7.45 8.37
C GLY A 76 12.84 7.62 7.29
N HIS A 77 13.86 6.76 7.29
CA HIS A 77 15.00 6.85 6.37
C HIS A 77 15.05 5.74 5.30
N GLN A 78 14.09 4.82 5.28
CA GLN A 78 14.16 3.62 4.45
C GLN A 78 12.90 3.38 3.63
N HIS A 79 13.08 2.77 2.45
CA HIS A 79 11.98 2.19 1.68
C HIS A 79 11.57 0.85 2.30
N ILE A 80 10.30 0.48 2.14
CA ILE A 80 9.82 -0.83 2.58
C ILE A 80 10.02 -1.82 1.42
N PRO A 81 10.83 -2.88 1.58
CA PRO A 81 11.01 -3.88 0.53
C PRO A 81 9.67 -4.52 0.11
N GLY A 82 9.56 -4.88 -1.16
CA GLY A 82 8.32 -5.45 -1.71
C GLY A 82 7.18 -4.44 -1.89
N THR A 83 7.48 -3.13 -1.76
CA THR A 83 6.53 -2.05 -2.02
C THR A 83 7.02 -1.11 -3.12
N GLY A 84 6.09 -0.47 -3.81
CA GLY A 84 6.38 0.42 -4.93
C GLY A 84 5.20 1.33 -5.25
N ARG A 85 5.48 2.36 -6.04
CA ARG A 85 4.48 3.35 -6.46
C ARG A 85 4.47 3.55 -7.96
N LEU A 86 3.30 3.93 -8.45
CA LEU A 86 3.12 4.49 -9.77
C LEU A 86 2.68 5.94 -9.63
N PHE A 87 3.36 6.81 -10.35
CA PHE A 87 3.10 8.24 -10.42
C PHE A 87 2.62 8.64 -11.81
N PRO A 88 1.65 9.57 -11.91
CA PRO A 88 1.16 10.05 -13.20
C PRO A 88 2.25 10.63 -14.10
N ALA A 89 3.15 11.43 -13.54
CA ALA A 89 4.22 12.08 -14.30
C ALA A 89 5.24 11.08 -14.88
N THR A 90 5.47 9.97 -14.19
CA THR A 90 6.52 9.00 -14.56
C THR A 90 5.98 7.84 -15.39
N HIS A 91 4.76 7.39 -15.13
CA HIS A 91 4.23 6.13 -15.70
C HIS A 91 2.94 6.32 -16.52
N GLN A 92 2.52 7.57 -16.76
CA GLN A 92 1.35 7.90 -17.59
C GLN A 92 0.06 7.17 -17.13
N THR A 93 -0.10 7.02 -15.81
CA THR A 93 -1.23 6.34 -15.17
C THR A 93 -1.75 7.17 -13.98
N LYS A 94 -2.72 6.66 -13.21
CA LYS A 94 -3.10 7.29 -11.94
C LYS A 94 -2.02 7.04 -10.87
N GLY A 95 -2.12 7.75 -9.75
CA GLY A 95 -1.29 7.47 -8.58
C GLY A 95 -1.68 6.15 -7.94
N PHE A 96 -0.73 5.23 -7.77
CA PHE A 96 -0.96 3.96 -7.07
C PHE A 96 0.15 3.63 -6.08
N PHE A 97 -0.22 2.94 -5.01
CA PHE A 97 0.67 2.19 -4.13
C PHE A 97 0.42 0.70 -4.32
N ILE A 98 1.49 -0.09 -4.37
CA ILE A 98 1.45 -1.55 -4.49
C ILE A 98 2.40 -2.14 -3.45
N ALA A 99 1.96 -3.23 -2.83
CA ALA A 99 2.78 -4.03 -1.95
C ALA A 99 2.54 -5.54 -2.19
N LYS A 100 3.60 -6.33 -2.27
CA LYS A 100 3.54 -7.77 -2.56
C LYS A 100 4.41 -8.55 -1.59
N PHE A 101 3.80 -9.52 -0.91
CA PHE A 101 4.42 -10.26 0.17
C PHE A 101 4.06 -11.74 0.16
N LYS A 102 4.96 -12.58 0.67
CA LYS A 102 4.70 -13.98 0.99
C LYS A 102 4.46 -14.11 2.50
N LYS A 103 3.36 -14.74 2.91
CA LYS A 103 3.10 -15.03 4.33
C LYS A 103 4.08 -16.08 4.83
N LYS A 104 4.68 -15.84 5.99
CA LYS A 104 5.49 -16.82 6.71
C LYS A 104 4.65 -18.04 7.10
#